data_AF-A0A1H7YPE5-F1
#
_entry.id   AF-A0A1H7YPE5-F1
#
_cell.length_a   1.000
_cell.length_b   1.000
_cell.length_c   1.000
_cell.angle_alpha   90.00
_cell.angle_beta   90.00
_cell.angle_gamma   90.00
#
_symmetry.space_group_name_H-M   'P 1'
#
loop_
_entity.id
_entity.type
_entity.pdbx_description
1 polymer ?
#
loop_
_entity_poly.entity_id
_entity_poly.type
_entity_poly.pdbx_seq_one_letter_code
_entity_poly.pdbx_strand_id
1 'polypeptide(L)'
;MKKLLCLVFIFVASTLHVWASSPADEGKSFLESFYKEGVERDFSPSFLKMYLTKNAVKYLQDSYDYDNDDGTAMAIWLFWREAGTDIGALKEFKVDKVKDNTYRVVCRSDFNDDFYQYTVLFGLTRIGNAWAIDTMKPEGGKIVSAQQGIKDGSRWNVRSLDYFASCDEANVVTFHAMNEGEELAFRLTPDSNKEDEYVLTDDSHDKGYNPYSTPARVKYIKNDGWKLLCIYDKKGLLQDILDGSQYAEGPIVAQSKWTAQIQGKYITHNNEPVEIGWNKITIGAIDLTYEHVTFNDMITGVIKIDGGTRFQGMWEAVVTLDGITLYKVEQDEYGSFKRLGDKEKLIWNRNDRPRFNYACMVLLNDKQFRKMKKSTLRIMRNEILAVHGYRFQSEDLQHYFSTKEWYQPAESNSTVKPYLLEQLNIELIKAEEAKPDEDRYVTEE
;
A
#
# COMPACT_ATOMS: atom_id res chain seq x y z
N MET A 1 4.40 -51.19 26.21
CA MET A 1 5.51 -50.80 27.11
C MET A 1 5.42 -49.29 27.31
N LYS A 2 5.20 -48.80 28.55
CA LYS A 2 6.17 -48.01 29.38
C LYS A 2 6.69 -46.74 28.66
N LYS A 3 6.74 -45.52 29.22
CA LYS A 3 6.41 -44.87 30.53
C LYS A 3 6.54 -43.32 30.32
N LEU A 4 6.09 -42.34 31.13
CA LEU A 4 5.17 -42.23 32.28
C LEU A 4 5.02 -40.72 32.69
N LEU A 5 3.83 -40.28 33.16
CA LEU A 5 3.56 -39.04 33.95
C LEU A 5 3.73 -37.68 33.21
N CYS A 6 3.04 -36.58 33.56
CA CYS A 6 2.29 -36.27 34.80
C CYS A 6 0.81 -35.88 34.61
N LEU A 7 -0.02 -36.28 35.58
CA LEU A 7 -1.29 -35.60 35.91
C LEU A 7 -0.98 -34.26 36.58
N VAL A 8 -1.80 -33.25 36.31
CA VAL A 8 -2.29 -32.34 37.35
C VAL A 8 -3.81 -32.31 37.27
N PHE A 9 -4.44 -33.22 38.02
CA PHE A 9 -5.86 -33.09 38.38
C PHE A 9 -5.92 -32.19 39.61
N ILE A 10 -6.48 -30.98 39.49
CA ILE A 10 -7.00 -30.24 40.64
C ILE A 10 -8.52 -30.28 40.54
N PHE A 11 -9.12 -31.08 41.43
CA PHE A 11 -10.56 -31.14 41.62
C PHE A 11 -10.95 -29.98 42.55
N VAL A 12 -11.71 -29.00 42.05
CA VAL A 12 -12.55 -28.14 42.89
C VAL A 12 -13.95 -28.17 42.31
N ALA A 13 -14.83 -28.93 42.96
CA ALA A 13 -16.26 -28.83 42.73
C ALA A 13 -16.83 -27.57 43.39
N SER A 14 -18.00 -27.12 42.94
CA SER A 14 -18.78 -25.97 43.42
C SER A 14 -18.07 -24.61 43.28
N THR A 15 -18.55 -23.72 42.41
CA THR A 15 -19.77 -22.96 42.69
C THR A 15 -20.51 -22.57 41.41
N LEU A 16 -21.83 -22.78 41.37
CA LEU A 16 -22.68 -22.02 40.46
C LEU A 16 -22.60 -20.55 40.88
N HIS A 17 -21.93 -19.71 40.09
CA HIS A 17 -22.20 -18.28 40.13
C HIS A 17 -23.47 -18.00 39.33
N VAL A 18 -24.60 -18.04 40.04
CA VAL A 18 -25.88 -17.55 39.54
C VAL A 18 -25.76 -16.03 39.34
N TRP A 19 -25.50 -15.62 38.10
CA TRP A 19 -25.79 -14.26 37.66
C TRP A 19 -27.22 -14.21 37.14
N ALA A 20 -28.15 -13.87 38.03
CA ALA A 20 -29.54 -13.63 37.68
C ALA A 20 -29.75 -12.15 37.30
N SER A 21 -29.75 -11.85 36.00
CA SER A 21 -30.33 -10.62 35.47
C SER A 21 -30.73 -10.78 34.00
N SER A 22 -32.02 -10.52 33.71
CA SER A 22 -32.74 -10.84 32.47
C SER A 22 -32.99 -12.35 32.25
N PRO A 23 -34.15 -12.76 31.66
CA PRO A 23 -34.30 -14.13 31.17
C PRO A 23 -33.27 -14.34 30.07
N ALA A 24 -32.27 -15.18 30.34
CA ALA A 24 -31.25 -15.52 29.35
C ALA A 24 -31.94 -16.08 28.10
N ASP A 25 -31.66 -15.49 26.94
CA ASP A 25 -32.25 -15.94 25.70
C ASP A 25 -31.61 -17.27 25.30
N GLU A 26 -32.23 -18.38 25.70
CA GLU A 26 -31.64 -19.72 25.59
C GLU A 26 -31.21 -20.08 24.16
N GLY A 27 -31.87 -19.51 23.14
CA GLY A 27 -31.48 -19.71 21.74
C GLY A 27 -30.23 -18.92 21.35
N LYS A 28 -30.03 -17.73 21.93
CA LYS A 28 -28.78 -16.96 21.79
C LYS A 28 -27.62 -17.69 22.46
N SER A 29 -27.78 -18.11 23.71
CA SER A 29 -26.74 -18.85 24.44
C SER A 29 -26.40 -20.18 23.75
N PHE A 30 -27.40 -20.86 23.17
CA PHE A 30 -27.18 -22.03 22.33
C PHE A 30 -26.31 -21.73 21.11
N LEU A 31 -26.56 -20.64 20.37
CA LEU A 31 -25.74 -20.26 19.21
C LEU A 31 -24.32 -19.85 19.59
N GLU A 32 -24.13 -19.15 20.72
CA GLU A 32 -22.82 -18.79 21.25
C GLU A 32 -22.01 -20.03 21.67
N SER A 33 -22.63 -20.99 22.37
CA SER A 33 -21.99 -22.28 22.71
C SER A 33 -21.71 -23.13 21.47
N PHE A 34 -22.66 -23.24 20.56
CA PHE A 34 -22.52 -23.98 19.30
C PHE A 34 -21.33 -23.48 18.49
N TYR A 35 -21.21 -22.17 18.32
CA TYR A 35 -20.12 -21.60 17.54
C TYR A 35 -18.77 -21.81 18.22
N LYS A 36 -18.68 -21.59 19.55
CA LYS A 36 -17.46 -21.83 20.32
C LYS A 36 -16.99 -23.29 20.27
N GLU A 37 -17.89 -24.24 20.54
CA GLU A 37 -17.56 -25.68 20.46
C GLU A 37 -17.22 -26.11 19.02
N GLY A 38 -17.81 -25.46 18.03
CA GLY A 38 -17.56 -25.74 16.62
C GLY A 38 -16.17 -25.29 16.16
N VAL A 39 -15.70 -24.12 16.60
CA VAL A 39 -14.31 -23.65 16.43
C VAL A 39 -13.33 -24.66 17.01
N GLU A 40 -13.55 -25.11 18.25
CA GLU A 40 -12.71 -26.12 18.92
C GLU A 40 -12.71 -27.50 18.21
N ARG A 41 -13.65 -27.75 17.30
CA ARG A 41 -13.89 -29.05 16.63
C ARG A 41 -13.90 -28.97 15.10
N ASP A 42 -13.35 -27.88 14.54
CA ASP A 42 -13.23 -27.62 13.10
C ASP A 42 -14.54 -27.85 12.32
N PHE A 43 -15.68 -27.51 12.96
CA PHE A 43 -17.05 -27.75 12.49
C PHE A 43 -17.26 -29.10 11.78
N SER A 44 -16.62 -30.16 12.30
CA SER A 44 -16.58 -31.47 11.65
C SER A 44 -17.97 -32.06 11.33
N PRO A 45 -18.11 -32.91 10.29
CA PRO A 45 -19.42 -33.48 9.90
C PRO A 45 -20.12 -34.32 10.99
N SER A 46 -19.38 -34.82 11.97
CA SER A 46 -19.92 -35.46 13.18
C SER A 46 -20.46 -34.45 14.19
N PHE A 47 -19.77 -33.33 14.38
CA PHE A 47 -20.21 -32.22 15.22
C PHE A 47 -21.50 -31.57 14.66
N LEU A 48 -21.52 -31.18 13.38
CA LEU A 48 -22.70 -30.55 12.78
C LEU A 48 -23.97 -31.40 12.90
N LYS A 49 -23.86 -32.73 12.77
CA LYS A 49 -24.99 -33.66 12.94
C LYS A 49 -25.58 -33.70 14.37
N MET A 50 -24.88 -33.17 15.37
CA MET A 50 -25.42 -33.04 16.74
C MET A 50 -26.33 -31.83 16.91
N TYR A 51 -26.16 -30.78 16.09
CA TYR A 51 -26.80 -29.47 16.27
C TYR A 51 -27.74 -29.05 15.12
N LEU A 52 -27.62 -29.66 13.94
CA LEU A 52 -28.46 -29.38 12.77
C LEU A 52 -29.64 -30.38 12.66
N THR A 53 -30.82 -29.89 12.27
CA THR A 53 -31.93 -30.78 11.87
C THR A 53 -31.67 -31.44 10.52
N LYS A 54 -32.50 -32.43 10.15
CA LYS A 54 -32.47 -33.01 8.79
C LYS A 54 -32.74 -31.98 7.69
N ASN A 55 -33.52 -30.92 7.98
CA ASN A 55 -33.79 -29.85 7.02
C ASN A 55 -32.54 -29.00 6.80
N ALA A 56 -31.90 -28.56 7.89
CA ALA A 56 -30.64 -27.83 7.85
C ALA A 56 -29.51 -28.62 7.15
N VAL A 57 -29.36 -29.93 7.48
CA VAL A 57 -28.37 -30.80 6.81
C VAL A 57 -28.67 -30.92 5.32
N LYS A 58 -29.93 -31.13 4.93
CA LYS A 58 -30.29 -31.20 3.51
C LYS A 58 -30.01 -29.88 2.79
N TYR A 59 -30.38 -28.75 3.41
CA TYR A 59 -30.11 -27.43 2.85
C TYR A 59 -28.61 -27.18 2.61
N LEU A 60 -27.73 -27.61 3.54
CA LEU A 60 -26.27 -27.56 3.33
C LEU A 60 -25.79 -28.44 2.18
N GLN A 61 -26.42 -29.60 1.96
CA GLN A 61 -26.08 -30.52 0.86
C GLN A 61 -26.55 -29.97 -0.50
N ASP A 62 -27.80 -29.50 -0.56
CA ASP A 62 -28.40 -28.91 -1.76
C ASP A 62 -27.70 -27.58 -2.14
N SER A 63 -27.11 -26.86 -1.18
CA SER A 63 -26.35 -25.61 -1.41
C SER A 63 -24.87 -25.83 -1.79
N TYR A 64 -24.39 -27.06 -1.89
CA TYR A 64 -22.97 -27.36 -2.18
C TYR A 64 -22.70 -27.65 -3.67
N ASP A 65 -23.69 -27.43 -4.54
CA ASP A 65 -23.58 -27.63 -5.98
C ASP A 65 -22.81 -26.46 -6.62
N TYR A 66 -21.63 -26.74 -7.17
CA TYR A 66 -20.54 -25.77 -7.40
C TYR A 66 -20.80 -24.77 -8.54
N ASP A 67 -21.86 -24.98 -9.32
CA ASP A 67 -22.21 -24.19 -10.53
C ASP A 67 -23.26 -23.08 -10.29
N ASN A 68 -23.75 -22.88 -9.05
CA ASN A 68 -24.73 -21.83 -8.74
C ASN A 68 -24.05 -20.52 -8.26
N ASP A 69 -24.06 -19.51 -9.13
CA ASP A 69 -23.47 -18.16 -8.97
C ASP A 69 -24.09 -17.27 -7.86
N ASP A 70 -24.92 -17.79 -6.96
CA ASP A 70 -25.72 -16.99 -6.02
C ASP A 70 -25.00 -16.62 -4.70
N GLY A 71 -23.77 -17.09 -4.51
CA GLY A 71 -22.93 -16.78 -3.34
C GLY A 71 -23.38 -17.41 -2.00
N THR A 72 -24.50 -18.13 -1.98
CA THR A 72 -25.07 -18.76 -0.78
C THR A 72 -24.16 -19.87 -0.25
N ALA A 73 -23.65 -20.70 -1.16
CA ALA A 73 -22.69 -21.76 -0.88
C ALA A 73 -21.44 -21.19 -0.18
N MET A 74 -20.88 -20.13 -0.75
CA MET A 74 -19.66 -19.48 -0.29
C MET A 74 -19.84 -18.81 1.09
N ALA A 75 -20.93 -18.07 1.31
CA ALA A 75 -21.18 -17.41 2.61
C ALA A 75 -21.31 -18.41 3.77
N ILE A 76 -21.95 -19.56 3.52
CA ILE A 76 -22.08 -20.63 4.49
C ILE A 76 -20.74 -21.36 4.67
N TRP A 77 -20.03 -21.66 3.59
CA TRP A 77 -18.70 -22.28 3.62
C TRP A 77 -17.66 -21.44 4.36
N LEU A 78 -17.67 -20.12 4.19
CA LEU A 78 -16.80 -19.17 4.91
C LEU A 78 -17.15 -19.09 6.39
N PHE A 79 -18.45 -19.08 6.75
CA PHE A 79 -18.92 -19.14 8.15
C PHE A 79 -18.38 -20.37 8.89
N TRP A 80 -18.30 -21.53 8.22
CA TRP A 80 -17.76 -22.76 8.82
C TRP A 80 -16.23 -22.89 8.74
N ARG A 81 -15.59 -22.43 7.66
CA ARG A 81 -14.16 -22.69 7.39
C ARG A 81 -13.21 -21.61 7.91
N GLU A 82 -13.53 -20.32 7.77
CA GLU A 82 -12.59 -19.27 8.22
C GLU A 82 -12.41 -19.27 9.74
N ALA A 83 -13.43 -19.74 10.46
CA ALA A 83 -13.40 -19.99 11.90
C ALA A 83 -12.47 -21.15 12.31
N GLY A 84 -12.06 -22.03 11.37
CA GLY A 84 -11.23 -23.21 11.63
C GLY A 84 -9.77 -23.10 11.17
N THR A 85 -9.48 -22.33 10.11
CA THR A 85 -8.11 -22.28 9.54
C THR A 85 -7.15 -21.31 10.23
N ASP A 86 -7.65 -20.24 10.88
CA ASP A 86 -6.86 -19.44 11.83
C ASP A 86 -7.78 -18.86 12.91
N ILE A 87 -7.71 -19.44 14.11
CA ILE A 87 -8.54 -19.04 15.26
C ILE A 87 -8.25 -17.58 15.69
N GLY A 88 -7.10 -17.00 15.31
CA GLY A 88 -6.76 -15.60 15.55
C GLY A 88 -7.42 -14.59 14.59
N ALA A 89 -8.04 -15.06 13.51
CA ALA A 89 -8.67 -14.21 12.49
C ALA A 89 -9.99 -13.58 12.96
N LEU A 90 -10.78 -14.29 13.79
CA LEU A 90 -12.10 -13.84 14.22
C LEU A 90 -12.01 -12.69 15.24
N LYS A 91 -12.50 -11.50 14.87
CA LYS A 91 -12.49 -10.29 15.71
C LYS A 91 -13.81 -10.03 16.43
N GLU A 92 -14.94 -10.43 15.85
CA GLU A 92 -16.25 -10.28 16.48
C GLU A 92 -17.16 -11.47 16.16
N PHE A 93 -17.94 -11.88 17.17
CA PHE A 93 -19.07 -12.77 17.03
C PHE A 93 -20.25 -12.19 17.82
N LYS A 94 -21.32 -11.80 17.14
CA LYS A 94 -22.49 -11.16 17.77
C LYS A 94 -23.78 -11.86 17.38
N VAL A 95 -24.59 -12.19 18.38
CA VAL A 95 -25.90 -12.82 18.21
C VAL A 95 -27.00 -11.89 18.70
N ASP A 96 -27.92 -11.50 17.81
CA ASP A 96 -29.09 -10.67 18.10
C ASP A 96 -30.37 -11.44 17.77
N LYS A 97 -31.34 -11.47 18.70
CA LYS A 97 -32.66 -12.06 18.42
C LYS A 97 -33.42 -11.13 17.45
N VAL A 98 -33.89 -11.66 16.32
CA VAL A 98 -34.68 -10.89 15.35
C VAL A 98 -36.16 -10.98 15.66
N LYS A 99 -36.70 -12.21 15.70
CA LYS A 99 -38.10 -12.48 16.03
C LYS A 99 -38.29 -13.98 16.31
N ASP A 100 -39.20 -14.34 17.21
CA ASP A 100 -39.56 -15.73 17.51
C ASP A 100 -38.30 -16.57 17.83
N ASN A 101 -38.04 -17.67 17.14
CA ASN A 101 -36.80 -18.45 17.26
C ASN A 101 -35.75 -18.11 16.17
N THR A 102 -35.83 -16.92 15.57
CA THR A 102 -34.90 -16.46 14.53
C THR A 102 -33.89 -15.47 15.11
N TYR A 103 -32.61 -15.74 14.88
CA TYR A 103 -31.47 -14.96 15.38
C TYR A 103 -30.59 -14.53 14.22
N ARG A 104 -30.09 -13.31 14.26
CA ARG A 104 -29.04 -12.82 13.38
C ARG A 104 -27.70 -13.06 14.07
N VAL A 105 -26.80 -13.74 13.36
CA VAL A 105 -25.42 -13.91 13.76
C VAL A 105 -24.55 -13.09 12.81
N VAL A 106 -23.71 -12.22 13.37
CA VAL A 106 -22.71 -11.43 12.65
C VAL A 106 -21.33 -11.92 13.07
N CYS A 107 -20.50 -12.31 12.11
CA CYS A 107 -19.10 -12.70 12.30
C CYS A 107 -18.20 -11.70 11.55
N ARG A 108 -17.03 -11.37 12.14
CA ARG A 108 -15.99 -10.54 11.51
C ARG A 108 -14.64 -11.26 11.54
N SER A 109 -13.98 -11.41 10.40
CA SER A 109 -12.65 -12.05 10.26
C SER A 109 -11.65 -11.19 9.49
N ASP A 110 -10.37 -11.26 9.89
CA ASP A 110 -9.23 -10.78 9.10
C ASP A 110 -8.56 -11.97 8.37
N PHE A 111 -8.57 -12.00 7.05
CA PHE A 111 -7.97 -13.08 6.26
C PHE A 111 -7.30 -12.57 4.97
N ASN A 112 -6.11 -13.05 4.64
CA ASN A 112 -5.37 -12.68 3.40
C ASN A 112 -5.35 -11.18 3.07
N ASP A 113 -5.14 -10.33 4.07
CA ASP A 113 -5.16 -8.86 3.96
C ASP A 113 -6.50 -8.18 3.68
N ASP A 114 -7.60 -8.92 3.72
CA ASP A 114 -8.96 -8.39 3.66
C ASP A 114 -9.71 -8.63 4.98
N PHE A 115 -10.66 -7.73 5.26
CA PHE A 115 -11.63 -7.87 6.34
C PHE A 115 -12.92 -8.41 5.74
N TYR A 116 -13.58 -9.31 6.46
CA TYR A 116 -14.84 -9.92 6.04
C TYR A 116 -15.87 -9.77 7.15
N GLN A 117 -17.11 -9.45 6.77
CA GLN A 117 -18.25 -9.48 7.67
C GLN A 117 -19.38 -10.32 7.08
N TYR A 118 -19.71 -11.41 7.75
CA TYR A 118 -20.76 -12.33 7.34
C TYR A 118 -21.98 -12.18 8.25
N THR A 119 -23.18 -12.10 7.66
CA THR A 119 -24.44 -12.06 8.40
C THR A 119 -25.31 -13.25 8.01
N VAL A 120 -25.71 -14.07 8.98
CA VAL A 120 -26.55 -15.26 8.76
C VAL A 120 -27.74 -15.24 9.74
N LEU A 121 -28.94 -15.44 9.22
CA LEU A 121 -30.13 -15.72 10.01
C LEU A 121 -30.21 -17.22 10.32
N PHE A 122 -30.19 -17.55 11.60
CA PHE A 122 -30.41 -18.88 12.13
C PHE A 122 -31.84 -19.00 12.66
N GLY A 123 -32.62 -19.92 12.08
CA GLY A 123 -33.90 -20.35 12.63
C GLY A 123 -33.69 -21.57 13.52
N LEU A 124 -34.03 -21.45 14.80
CA LEU A 124 -33.89 -22.52 15.78
C LEU A 124 -35.22 -23.25 16.04
N THR A 125 -35.12 -24.55 16.32
CA THR A 125 -36.24 -25.38 16.75
C THR A 125 -35.86 -26.24 17.96
N ARG A 126 -36.85 -26.84 18.63
CA ARG A 126 -36.63 -27.79 19.72
C ARG A 126 -36.78 -29.23 19.22
N ILE A 127 -35.79 -30.07 19.53
CA ILE A 127 -35.88 -31.53 19.41
C ILE A 127 -35.88 -32.10 20.83
N GLY A 128 -37.09 -32.40 21.33
CA GLY A 128 -37.29 -32.67 22.76
C GLY A 128 -36.89 -31.44 23.58
N ASN A 129 -35.97 -31.62 24.53
CA ASN A 129 -35.48 -30.53 25.38
C ASN A 129 -34.29 -29.76 24.77
N ALA A 130 -33.67 -30.25 23.68
CA ALA A 130 -32.51 -29.62 23.06
C ALA A 130 -32.91 -28.60 21.99
N TRP A 131 -32.14 -27.51 21.85
CA TRP A 131 -32.18 -26.65 20.68
C TRP A 131 -31.45 -27.32 19.50
N ALA A 132 -31.91 -27.04 18.29
CA ALA A 132 -31.28 -27.41 17.03
C ALA A 132 -31.47 -26.28 16.00
N ILE A 133 -30.51 -26.13 15.08
CA ILE A 133 -30.61 -25.23 13.92
C ILE A 133 -31.43 -25.93 12.84
N ASP A 134 -32.56 -25.35 12.47
CA ASP A 134 -33.46 -25.88 11.43
C ASP A 134 -33.33 -25.17 10.09
N THR A 135 -33.05 -23.86 10.12
CA THR A 135 -32.81 -23.05 8.92
C THR A 135 -31.60 -22.15 9.08
N MET A 136 -30.87 -21.94 7.97
CA MET A 136 -29.77 -21.00 7.86
C MET A 136 -30.00 -20.21 6.59
N LYS A 137 -30.01 -18.88 6.66
CA LYS A 137 -30.17 -18.01 5.50
C LYS A 137 -29.15 -16.87 5.57
N PRO A 138 -28.19 -16.75 4.64
CA PRO A 138 -27.32 -15.59 4.60
C PRO A 138 -28.14 -14.33 4.28
N GLU A 139 -27.91 -13.25 5.03
CA GLU A 139 -28.42 -11.90 4.73
C GLU A 139 -27.42 -11.12 3.86
N GLY A 140 -26.86 -11.81 2.84
CA GLY A 140 -25.78 -11.31 2.02
C GLY A 140 -24.43 -11.28 2.75
N GLY A 141 -23.43 -11.97 2.21
CA GLY A 141 -22.06 -11.62 2.52
C GLY A 141 -21.73 -10.32 1.79
N LYS A 142 -21.71 -9.18 2.48
CA LYS A 142 -20.94 -8.04 1.95
C LYS A 142 -19.48 -8.44 2.15
N ILE A 143 -18.68 -8.44 1.09
CA ILE A 143 -17.27 -8.07 1.30
C ILE A 143 -17.36 -6.64 1.80
N VAL A 144 -17.37 -6.48 3.13
CA VAL A 144 -17.02 -5.22 3.76
C VAL A 144 -15.52 -5.15 3.57
N SER A 145 -15.08 -4.81 2.35
CA SER A 145 -13.69 -4.45 2.10
C SER A 145 -13.33 -3.47 3.21
N ALA A 146 -12.34 -3.85 4.03
CA ALA A 146 -12.04 -3.21 5.32
C ALA A 146 -12.20 -1.70 5.19
N GLN A 147 -12.82 -1.02 6.17
CA GLN A 147 -13.15 0.41 6.08
C GLN A 147 -11.98 1.21 5.50
N GLN A 148 -12.09 1.51 4.21
CA GLN A 148 -11.08 2.14 3.34
C GLN A 148 -9.65 1.52 3.33
N GLY A 149 -9.49 0.28 3.78
CA GLY A 149 -8.39 -0.62 3.42
C GLY A 149 -7.04 -0.41 4.13
N ILE A 150 -6.97 0.49 5.10
CA ILE A 150 -5.80 0.68 5.98
C ILE A 150 -5.98 -0.17 7.24
N LYS A 151 -4.92 -0.86 7.67
CA LYS A 151 -4.90 -1.69 8.88
C LYS A 151 -4.16 -1.02 10.03
N ASP A 152 -4.61 -1.27 11.26
CA ASP A 152 -3.82 -0.95 12.46
C ASP A 152 -2.45 -1.65 12.42
N GLY A 153 -1.39 -0.92 12.78
CA GLY A 153 0.00 -1.36 12.70
C GLY A 153 0.59 -1.48 11.29
N SER A 154 -0.17 -1.17 10.22
CA SER A 154 0.37 -1.28 8.85
C SER A 154 1.43 -0.20 8.56
N ARG A 155 2.50 -0.59 7.85
CA ARG A 155 3.61 0.28 7.46
C ARG A 155 3.42 0.80 6.04
N TRP A 156 3.73 2.09 5.84
CA TRP A 156 3.54 2.80 4.59
C TRP A 156 4.74 3.70 4.29
N ASN A 157 5.36 3.53 3.13
CA ASN A 157 6.53 4.31 2.72
C ASN A 157 6.15 5.57 1.93
N VAL A 158 6.78 6.70 2.27
CA VAL A 158 6.87 7.87 1.37
C VAL A 158 8.25 8.52 1.52
N ARG A 159 8.93 8.79 0.40
CA ARG A 159 10.35 9.20 0.39
C ARG A 159 11.17 8.14 1.16
N SER A 160 12.09 8.52 2.05
CA SER A 160 12.78 7.59 2.96
C SER A 160 12.00 7.22 4.23
N LEU A 161 10.82 7.82 4.47
CA LEU A 161 10.09 7.65 5.73
C LEU A 161 9.19 6.41 5.69
N ASP A 162 9.14 5.72 6.82
CA ASP A 162 8.12 4.71 7.12
C ASP A 162 7.13 5.31 8.13
N TYR A 163 5.87 5.43 7.70
CA TYR A 163 4.75 5.74 8.58
C TYR A 163 4.07 4.46 9.04
N PHE A 164 3.60 4.46 10.28
CA PHE A 164 2.79 3.40 10.86
C PHE A 164 1.38 3.92 11.12
N ALA A 165 0.39 3.19 10.62
CA ALA A 165 -1.02 3.51 10.83
C ALA A 165 -1.50 3.00 12.19
N SER A 166 -2.25 3.81 12.93
CA SER A 166 -3.06 3.39 14.07
C SER A 166 -4.52 3.72 13.82
N CYS A 167 -5.43 2.78 14.10
CA CYS A 167 -6.86 2.90 13.78
C CYS A 167 -7.72 2.94 15.05
N ASP A 168 -8.61 3.92 15.17
CA ASP A 168 -9.56 4.00 16.30
C ASP A 168 -10.90 3.28 16.04
N GLU A 169 -11.76 3.19 17.06
CA GLU A 169 -13.09 2.55 16.97
C GLU A 169 -14.02 3.20 15.92
N ALA A 170 -13.77 4.48 15.58
CA ALA A 170 -14.48 5.20 14.53
C ALA A 170 -13.84 5.03 13.14
N ASN A 171 -12.79 4.19 13.03
CA ASN A 171 -11.98 3.94 11.84
C ASN A 171 -11.28 5.20 11.31
N VAL A 172 -11.04 6.17 12.19
CA VAL A 172 -10.13 7.26 11.90
C VAL A 172 -8.71 6.73 12.06
N VAL A 173 -7.85 7.02 11.08
CA VAL A 173 -6.50 6.46 11.00
C VAL A 173 -5.48 7.57 11.23
N THR A 174 -4.65 7.46 12.26
CA THR A 174 -3.48 8.33 12.42
C THR A 174 -2.24 7.65 11.88
N PHE A 175 -1.47 8.36 11.07
CA PHE A 175 -0.18 7.93 10.55
C PHE A 175 0.94 8.61 11.33
N HIS A 176 1.79 7.82 11.98
CA HIS A 176 2.94 8.31 12.75
C HIS A 176 4.27 7.95 12.08
N ALA A 177 5.21 8.87 12.02
CA ALA A 177 6.60 8.63 11.64
C ALA A 177 7.56 9.47 12.50
N MET A 178 8.86 9.17 12.45
CA MET A 178 9.91 10.02 12.98
C MET A 178 10.78 10.52 11.84
N ASN A 179 11.09 11.82 11.82
CA ASN A 179 12.01 12.43 10.86
C ASN A 179 12.99 13.34 11.62
N GLU A 180 14.27 12.99 11.66
CA GLU A 180 15.34 13.82 12.24
C GLU A 180 15.14 14.23 13.72
N GLY A 181 14.38 13.42 14.47
CA GLY A 181 14.02 13.68 15.87
C GLY A 181 12.69 14.43 16.05
N GLU A 182 12.08 14.90 14.96
CA GLU A 182 10.71 15.41 14.96
C GLU A 182 9.71 14.25 14.78
N GLU A 183 8.67 14.21 15.62
CA GLU A 183 7.53 13.33 15.44
C GLU A 183 6.64 13.92 14.33
N LEU A 184 6.27 13.10 13.34
CA LEU A 184 5.35 13.45 12.27
C LEU A 184 4.04 12.68 12.47
N ALA A 185 2.92 13.39 12.45
CA ALA A 185 1.60 12.78 12.61
C ALA A 185 0.56 13.44 11.70
N PHE A 186 -0.27 12.64 11.02
CA PHE A 186 -1.43 13.16 10.29
C PHE A 186 -2.61 12.18 10.38
N ARG A 187 -3.84 12.72 10.44
CA ARG A 187 -5.06 11.96 10.75
C ARG A 187 -6.03 11.94 9.56
N LEU A 188 -6.50 10.75 9.20
CA LEU A 188 -7.39 10.47 8.07
C LEU A 188 -8.75 10.00 8.57
N THR A 189 -9.78 10.83 8.40
CA THR A 189 -11.17 10.49 8.74
C THR A 189 -11.91 9.97 7.51
N PRO A 190 -12.58 8.81 7.55
CA PRO A 190 -13.33 8.30 6.40
C PRO A 190 -14.40 9.26 5.86
N ASP A 191 -14.43 9.50 4.54
CA ASP A 191 -15.56 10.18 3.89
C ASP A 191 -16.79 9.25 3.91
N SER A 192 -17.84 9.66 4.60
CA SER A 192 -19.09 8.91 4.76
C SER A 192 -19.83 8.64 3.44
N ASN A 193 -19.46 9.29 2.34
CA ASN A 193 -20.08 9.15 1.02
C ASN A 193 -19.23 8.35 0.02
N LYS A 194 -17.99 7.99 0.36
CA LYS A 194 -17.04 7.37 -0.57
C LYS A 194 -16.23 6.27 0.11
N GLU A 195 -16.45 5.02 -0.30
CA GLU A 195 -15.79 3.84 0.26
C GLU A 195 -14.26 3.79 -0.03
N ASP A 196 -13.69 4.74 -0.80
CA ASP A 196 -12.26 4.84 -1.17
C ASP A 196 -11.59 6.19 -0.87
N GLU A 197 -12.24 7.14 -0.17
CA GLU A 197 -11.65 8.45 0.18
C GLU A 197 -11.70 8.81 1.68
N TYR A 198 -10.60 9.35 2.19
CA TYR A 198 -10.50 9.98 3.50
C TYR A 198 -10.37 11.50 3.37
N VAL A 199 -10.79 12.20 4.43
CA VAL A 199 -10.48 13.61 4.67
C VAL A 199 -9.31 13.71 5.64
N LEU A 200 -8.25 14.42 5.26
CA LEU A 200 -7.15 14.74 6.16
C LEU A 200 -7.61 15.83 7.14
N THR A 201 -7.57 15.52 8.43
CA THR A 201 -8.02 16.40 9.52
C THR A 201 -6.83 17.00 10.26
N ASP A 202 -6.86 18.33 10.45
CA ASP A 202 -5.83 19.12 11.16
C ASP A 202 -5.92 18.99 12.70
N ASP A 203 -6.62 17.97 13.22
CA ASP A 203 -7.00 17.89 14.63
C ASP A 203 -5.79 17.76 15.56
N SER A 204 -5.62 18.77 16.40
CA SER A 204 -4.48 18.99 17.30
C SER A 204 -4.46 18.07 18.54
N HIS A 205 -4.75 16.78 18.36
CA HIS A 205 -4.75 15.79 19.44
C HIS A 205 -3.50 14.91 19.47
N ASP A 206 -2.74 14.86 18.38
CA ASP A 206 -1.45 14.18 18.34
C ASP A 206 -0.27 15.14 18.52
N LYS A 207 0.85 14.62 19.01
CA LYS A 207 2.04 15.44 19.34
C LYS A 207 2.94 15.74 18.15
N GLY A 208 2.75 15.01 17.04
CA GLY A 208 3.55 15.16 15.83
C GLY A 208 3.15 16.34 14.95
N TYR A 209 4.11 16.82 14.17
CA TYR A 209 3.89 17.82 13.12
C TYR A 209 3.18 17.17 11.92
N ASN A 210 2.09 17.78 11.44
CA ASN A 210 1.42 17.38 10.22
C ASN A 210 2.17 17.94 8.99
N PRO A 211 2.81 17.09 8.15
CA PRO A 211 3.55 17.56 6.97
C PRO A 211 2.64 17.96 5.80
N TYR A 212 1.33 17.72 5.90
CA TYR A 212 0.32 18.07 4.90
C TYR A 212 -0.54 19.22 5.41
N SER A 213 -0.06 20.45 5.24
CA SER A 213 -0.80 21.62 5.68
C SER A 213 -2.08 21.84 4.83
N THR A 214 -3.18 22.13 5.53
CA THR A 214 -4.56 22.25 5.04
C THR A 214 -5.30 20.93 4.79
N PRO A 215 -6.64 20.88 4.99
CA PRO A 215 -7.44 19.69 4.73
C PRO A 215 -7.32 19.25 3.27
N ALA A 216 -6.66 18.11 3.11
CA ALA A 216 -6.41 17.41 1.88
C ALA A 216 -7.44 16.28 1.70
N ARG A 217 -7.73 15.93 0.44
CA ARG A 217 -8.49 14.72 0.10
C ARG A 217 -7.49 13.60 -0.09
N VAL A 218 -7.63 12.49 0.62
CA VAL A 218 -6.77 11.32 0.44
C VAL A 218 -7.57 10.21 -0.22
N LYS A 219 -7.06 9.66 -1.31
CA LYS A 219 -7.68 8.53 -2.01
C LYS A 219 -6.91 7.25 -1.74
N TYR A 220 -7.58 6.23 -1.23
CA TYR A 220 -7.03 4.87 -1.17
C TYR A 220 -7.21 4.16 -2.51
N ILE A 221 -6.17 3.45 -2.96
CA ILE A 221 -6.20 2.64 -4.18
C ILE A 221 -5.63 1.26 -3.87
N LYS A 222 -6.48 0.23 -4.00
CA LYS A 222 -6.08 -1.19 -4.03
C LYS A 222 -6.24 -1.71 -5.46
N ASN A 223 -5.14 -2.11 -6.11
CA ASN A 223 -5.14 -2.57 -7.50
C ASN A 223 -3.90 -3.42 -7.79
N ASP A 224 -4.05 -4.67 -8.27
CA ASP A 224 -2.96 -5.56 -8.69
C ASP A 224 -1.73 -5.56 -7.76
N GLY A 225 -1.96 -5.80 -6.46
CA GLY A 225 -0.92 -5.84 -5.43
C GLY A 225 -0.52 -4.48 -4.83
N TRP A 226 -0.85 -3.37 -5.50
CA TRP A 226 -0.64 -2.02 -4.96
C TRP A 226 -1.65 -1.69 -3.86
N LYS A 227 -1.16 -1.02 -2.81
CA LYS A 227 -1.94 -0.39 -1.74
C LYS A 227 -1.39 1.04 -1.60
N LEU A 228 -2.09 2.03 -2.15
CA LEU A 228 -1.59 3.40 -2.25
C LEU A 228 -2.55 4.39 -1.58
N LEU A 229 -1.99 5.41 -0.92
CA LEU A 229 -2.75 6.57 -0.42
C LEU A 229 -2.27 7.82 -1.14
N CYS A 230 -3.09 8.30 -2.07
CA CYS A 230 -2.83 9.46 -2.91
C CYS A 230 -3.38 10.72 -2.22
N ILE A 231 -2.50 11.62 -1.79
CA ILE A 231 -2.85 12.83 -1.03
C ILE A 231 -3.00 14.01 -1.99
N TYR A 232 -4.20 14.57 -2.10
CA TYR A 232 -4.53 15.69 -2.98
C TYR A 232 -4.76 16.98 -2.19
N ASP A 233 -4.21 18.09 -2.67
CA ASP A 233 -4.44 19.41 -2.07
C ASP A 233 -5.86 19.94 -2.30
N LYS A 234 -6.16 21.10 -1.71
CA LYS A 234 -7.43 21.83 -1.89
C LYS A 234 -7.74 22.23 -3.34
N LYS A 235 -6.77 22.22 -4.25
CA LYS A 235 -6.94 22.50 -5.68
C LYS A 235 -7.12 21.20 -6.49
N GLY A 236 -7.04 20.03 -5.85
CA GLY A 236 -7.11 18.72 -6.49
C GLY A 236 -5.79 18.24 -7.10
N LEU A 237 -4.66 18.88 -6.77
CA LEU A 237 -3.33 18.47 -7.23
C LEU A 237 -2.76 17.37 -6.32
N LEU A 238 -2.25 16.29 -6.94
CA LEU A 238 -1.63 15.18 -6.22
C LEU A 238 -0.30 15.62 -5.59
N GLN A 239 -0.29 15.83 -4.27
CA GLN A 239 0.89 16.28 -3.55
C GLN A 239 1.89 15.14 -3.32
N ASP A 240 1.41 14.01 -2.82
CA ASP A 240 2.25 12.85 -2.51
C ASP A 240 1.48 11.54 -2.53
N ILE A 241 2.20 10.42 -2.49
CA ILE A 241 1.63 9.08 -2.47
C ILE A 241 2.37 8.24 -1.43
N LEU A 242 1.66 7.72 -0.43
CA LEU A 242 2.19 6.68 0.45
C LEU A 242 1.96 5.30 -0.16
N ASP A 243 2.93 4.42 0.00
CA ASP A 243 2.96 3.07 -0.56
C ASP A 243 3.00 2.02 0.57
N GLY A 244 1.87 1.36 0.79
CA GLY A 244 1.69 0.26 1.74
C GLY A 244 1.81 -1.13 1.11
N SER A 245 2.30 -1.23 -0.13
CA SER A 245 2.52 -2.52 -0.80
C SER A 245 3.90 -3.15 -0.51
N GLN A 246 4.86 -2.37 -0.02
CA GLN A 246 6.26 -2.77 0.02
C GLN A 246 6.73 -3.37 1.36
N TYR A 247 7.43 -4.50 1.24
CA TYR A 247 8.01 -5.24 2.36
C TYR A 247 9.39 -4.72 2.82
N ALA A 248 10.05 -3.86 2.04
CA ALA A 248 11.31 -3.23 2.41
C ALA A 248 11.11 -1.96 3.25
N GLU A 249 12.11 -1.60 4.06
CA GLU A 249 12.16 -0.35 4.83
C GLU A 249 12.30 0.87 3.91
N GLY A 250 11.71 1.98 4.33
CA GLY A 250 11.61 3.21 3.54
C GLY A 250 12.92 3.74 2.97
N PRO A 251 14.05 3.74 3.72
CA PRO A 251 15.35 4.14 3.19
C PRO A 251 15.83 3.28 2.00
N ILE A 252 15.63 1.96 2.06
CA ILE A 252 16.01 1.01 1.01
C ILE A 252 15.17 1.24 -0.25
N VAL A 253 13.87 1.49 -0.06
CA VAL A 253 12.93 1.83 -1.15
C VAL A 253 13.32 3.17 -1.79
N ALA A 254 13.62 4.19 -1.00
CA ALA A 254 14.05 5.51 -1.48
C ALA A 254 15.38 5.45 -2.23
N GLN A 255 16.36 4.70 -1.71
CA GLN A 255 17.64 4.47 -2.36
C GLN A 255 17.43 3.80 -3.72
N SER A 256 16.66 2.71 -3.77
CA SER A 256 16.36 1.98 -5.01
C SER A 256 15.67 2.86 -6.06
N LYS A 257 14.68 3.69 -5.64
CA LYS A 257 14.03 4.69 -6.50
C LYS A 257 15.02 5.72 -7.03
N TRP A 258 15.97 6.18 -6.21
CA TRP A 258 16.98 7.15 -6.63
C TRP A 258 18.03 6.55 -7.57
N THR A 259 18.54 5.35 -7.27
CA THR A 259 19.43 4.60 -8.17
C THR A 259 18.77 4.43 -9.55
N ALA A 260 17.46 4.16 -9.58
CA ALA A 260 16.71 4.01 -10.83
C ALA A 260 16.65 5.30 -11.68
N GLN A 261 16.77 6.50 -11.09
CA GLN A 261 16.81 7.78 -11.81
C GLN A 261 18.18 8.08 -12.43
N ILE A 262 19.26 7.66 -11.76
CA ILE A 262 20.64 7.95 -12.19
C ILE A 262 21.26 6.84 -13.06
N GLN A 263 20.81 5.59 -12.95
CA GLN A 263 21.32 4.49 -13.77
C GLN A 263 21.20 4.77 -15.28
N GLY A 264 22.12 4.23 -16.09
CA GLY A 264 22.08 4.39 -17.53
C GLY A 264 23.44 4.35 -18.21
N LYS A 265 23.42 4.49 -19.54
CA LYS A 265 24.62 4.62 -20.37
C LYS A 265 24.72 6.04 -20.92
N TYR A 266 25.85 6.67 -20.63
CA TYR A 266 26.16 8.06 -20.89
C TYR A 266 27.49 8.19 -21.64
N ILE A 267 27.79 9.38 -22.14
CA ILE A 267 29.12 9.80 -22.58
C ILE A 267 29.50 11.10 -21.88
N THR A 268 30.78 11.25 -21.58
CA THR A 268 31.33 12.52 -21.09
C THR A 268 31.49 13.52 -22.24
N HIS A 269 31.81 14.77 -21.92
CA HIS A 269 32.12 15.81 -22.91
C HIS A 269 33.28 15.45 -23.87
N ASN A 270 34.13 14.47 -23.52
CA ASN A 270 35.23 13.97 -24.34
C ASN A 270 34.90 12.64 -25.07
N ASN A 271 33.62 12.28 -25.19
CA ASN A 271 33.12 11.04 -25.79
C ASN A 271 33.57 9.73 -25.09
N GLU A 272 34.07 9.83 -23.85
CA GLU A 272 34.36 8.64 -23.03
C GLU A 272 33.04 8.03 -22.50
N PRO A 273 32.80 6.72 -22.65
CA PRO A 273 31.57 6.08 -22.19
C PRO A 273 31.56 5.92 -20.67
N VAL A 274 30.40 6.18 -20.08
CA VAL A 274 30.12 6.01 -18.64
C VAL A 274 28.84 5.21 -18.47
N GLU A 275 28.88 4.14 -17.69
CA GLU A 275 27.70 3.35 -17.33
C GLU A 275 27.51 3.36 -15.82
N ILE A 276 26.42 3.98 -15.36
CA ILE A 276 25.98 3.94 -13.96
C ILE A 276 25.07 2.72 -13.83
N GLY A 277 25.55 1.67 -13.17
CA GLY A 277 24.77 0.50 -12.78
C GLY A 277 24.36 0.58 -11.31
N TRP A 278 23.71 -0.47 -10.78
CA TRP A 278 23.19 -0.48 -9.40
C TRP A 278 24.24 -0.32 -8.30
N ASN A 279 25.40 -0.97 -8.45
CA ASN A 279 26.43 -1.06 -7.41
C ASN A 279 27.83 -0.59 -7.87
N LYS A 280 27.95 -0.11 -9.12
CA LYS A 280 29.21 0.34 -9.71
C LYS A 280 28.99 1.37 -10.82
N ILE A 281 30.02 2.17 -11.09
CA ILE A 281 30.12 3.05 -12.26
C ILE A 281 31.28 2.55 -13.11
N THR A 282 31.01 2.20 -14.37
CA THR A 282 32.04 1.85 -15.34
C THR A 282 32.40 3.08 -16.17
N ILE A 283 33.69 3.42 -16.26
CA ILE A 283 34.21 4.58 -17.00
C ILE A 283 35.29 4.08 -17.97
N GLY A 284 35.01 4.14 -19.28
CA GLY A 284 35.85 3.51 -20.28
C GLY A 284 35.95 1.99 -20.06
N ALA A 285 37.09 1.54 -19.54
CA ALA A 285 37.36 0.14 -19.16
C ALA A 285 37.59 -0.07 -17.65
N ILE A 286 37.34 0.96 -16.83
CA ILE A 286 37.59 0.95 -15.38
C ILE A 286 36.24 0.83 -14.65
N ASP A 287 36.12 -0.16 -13.77
CA ASP A 287 35.01 -0.25 -12.81
C ASP A 287 35.37 0.50 -11.52
N LEU A 288 34.48 1.38 -11.07
CA LEU A 288 34.54 2.12 -9.82
C LEU A 288 33.37 1.73 -8.92
N THR A 289 33.60 1.66 -7.61
CA THR A 289 32.52 1.52 -6.62
C THR A 289 31.91 2.87 -6.29
N TYR A 290 30.63 2.91 -5.98
CA TYR A 290 29.99 4.10 -5.42
C TYR A 290 28.97 3.73 -4.36
N GLU A 291 28.71 4.68 -3.46
CA GLU A 291 27.67 4.61 -2.45
C GLU A 291 26.78 5.85 -2.51
N HIS A 292 25.53 5.71 -2.07
CA HIS A 292 24.63 6.84 -1.91
C HIS A 292 24.91 7.51 -0.57
N VAL A 293 25.21 8.80 -0.56
CA VAL A 293 25.41 9.54 0.70
C VAL A 293 24.04 9.91 1.25
N THR A 294 23.68 9.33 2.39
CA THR A 294 22.44 9.64 3.12
C THR A 294 22.72 10.61 4.26
N PHE A 295 21.67 11.30 4.73
CA PHE A 295 21.69 12.05 5.98
C PHE A 295 20.42 11.68 6.74
N ASN A 296 20.54 11.10 7.94
CA ASN A 296 19.42 10.51 8.67
C ASN A 296 18.53 9.62 7.77
N ASP A 297 19.18 8.74 7.00
CA ASP A 297 18.57 7.83 6.01
C ASP A 297 17.80 8.50 4.84
N MET A 298 17.78 9.83 4.78
CA MET A 298 17.25 10.58 3.63
C MET A 298 18.23 10.58 2.47
N ILE A 299 17.69 10.38 1.26
CA ILE A 299 18.42 10.55 0.00
C ILE A 299 18.74 12.03 -0.23
N THR A 300 20.02 12.38 -0.13
CA THR A 300 20.53 13.74 -0.35
C THR A 300 20.51 14.11 -1.84
N GLY A 301 20.81 13.14 -2.71
CA GLY A 301 21.12 13.34 -4.14
C GLY A 301 22.62 13.23 -4.43
N VAL A 302 23.45 13.08 -3.40
CA VAL A 302 24.90 12.92 -3.49
C VAL A 302 25.27 11.44 -3.56
N ILE A 303 26.23 11.11 -4.42
CA ILE A 303 26.94 9.83 -4.45
C ILE A 303 28.40 10.05 -4.09
N LYS A 304 29.01 9.11 -3.37
CA LYS A 304 30.45 9.06 -3.16
C LYS A 304 31.02 7.97 -4.06
N ILE A 305 31.99 8.34 -4.88
CA ILE A 305 32.66 7.44 -5.83
C ILE A 305 34.07 7.17 -5.31
N ASP A 306 34.44 5.89 -5.23
CA ASP A 306 35.74 5.42 -4.77
C ASP A 306 36.50 4.72 -5.90
N GLY A 307 37.75 5.13 -6.08
CA GLY A 307 38.64 4.74 -7.17
C GLY A 307 38.74 5.79 -8.29
N GLY A 308 39.83 5.70 -9.07
CA GLY A 308 40.16 6.64 -10.14
C GLY A 308 40.68 7.99 -9.64
N THR A 309 41.14 8.86 -10.55
CA THR A 309 41.66 10.20 -10.19
C THR A 309 40.67 11.33 -10.45
N ARG A 310 39.88 11.22 -11.52
CA ARG A 310 38.93 12.27 -11.95
C ARG A 310 37.60 12.26 -11.19
N PHE A 311 37.09 11.07 -10.87
CA PHE A 311 35.76 10.89 -10.28
C PHE A 311 35.78 10.61 -8.76
N GLN A 312 36.95 10.41 -8.15
CA GLN A 312 37.06 10.17 -6.69
C GLN A 312 36.43 11.32 -5.88
N GLY A 313 35.61 10.96 -4.89
CA GLY A 313 35.00 11.90 -3.93
C GLY A 313 33.47 11.97 -4.03
N MET A 314 32.89 13.01 -3.43
CA MET A 314 31.44 13.21 -3.36
C MET A 314 30.94 14.09 -4.51
N TRP A 315 29.84 13.67 -5.13
CA TRP A 315 29.20 14.35 -6.25
C TRP A 315 27.68 14.41 -6.07
N GLU A 316 27.11 15.60 -6.07
CA GLU A 316 25.67 15.79 -6.26
C GLU A 316 25.32 15.40 -7.71
N ALA A 317 24.49 14.38 -7.88
CA ALA A 317 24.03 13.93 -9.18
C ALA A 317 22.70 14.63 -9.53
N VAL A 318 22.76 15.67 -10.37
CA VAL A 318 21.58 16.41 -10.82
C VAL A 318 21.10 15.84 -12.15
N VAL A 319 19.91 15.22 -12.15
CA VAL A 319 19.26 14.73 -13.39
C VAL A 319 18.82 15.91 -14.24
N THR A 320 19.13 15.86 -15.54
CA THR A 320 18.79 16.90 -16.52
C THR A 320 18.09 16.28 -17.74
N LEU A 321 17.50 17.13 -18.59
CA LEU A 321 16.87 16.70 -19.85
C LEU A 321 17.77 15.76 -20.69
N ASP A 322 19.04 16.15 -20.86
CA ASP A 322 19.98 15.45 -21.73
C ASP A 322 20.84 14.40 -21.02
N GLY A 323 20.64 14.15 -19.73
CA GLY A 323 21.45 13.20 -18.96
C GLY A 323 21.56 13.53 -17.47
N ILE A 324 22.79 13.69 -16.97
CA ILE A 324 23.12 14.03 -15.57
C ILE A 324 24.27 15.04 -15.56
N THR A 325 24.21 16.02 -14.66
CA THR A 325 25.40 16.79 -14.27
C THR A 325 25.83 16.38 -12.87
N LEU A 326 27.07 15.88 -12.74
CA LEU A 326 27.69 15.63 -11.45
C LEU A 326 28.38 16.92 -11.00
N TYR A 327 27.98 17.49 -9.87
CA TYR A 327 28.67 18.62 -9.23
C TYR A 327 29.47 18.10 -8.04
N LYS A 328 30.77 18.36 -8.00
CA LYS A 328 31.61 17.92 -6.88
C LYS A 328 31.26 18.71 -5.63
N VAL A 329 31.11 18.04 -4.50
CA VAL A 329 30.70 18.66 -3.24
C VAL A 329 31.65 18.33 -2.09
N GLU A 330 31.76 19.27 -1.15
CA GLU A 330 32.20 19.00 0.22
C GLU A 330 30.98 18.95 1.13
N GLN A 331 31.04 18.13 2.18
CA GLN A 331 30.03 18.08 3.24
C GLN A 331 30.58 18.81 4.47
N ASP A 332 29.79 19.65 5.10
CA ASP A 332 30.15 20.33 6.35
C ASP A 332 29.81 19.50 7.60
N GLU A 333 30.16 20.03 8.77
CA GLU A 333 29.94 19.36 10.07
C GLU A 333 28.45 19.19 10.44
N TYR A 334 27.54 19.89 9.76
CA TYR A 334 26.09 19.80 9.92
C TYR A 334 25.43 18.91 8.87
N GLY A 335 26.23 18.27 8.01
CA GLY A 335 25.76 17.38 6.95
C GLY A 335 25.31 18.08 5.67
N SER A 336 25.42 19.41 5.59
CA SER A 336 25.05 20.19 4.39
C SER A 336 26.14 20.12 3.33
N PHE A 337 25.74 20.21 2.06
CA PHE A 337 26.67 20.07 0.91
C PHE A 337 26.91 21.40 0.21
N LYS A 338 28.17 21.67 -0.11
CA LYS A 338 28.61 22.85 -0.86
C LYS A 338 29.34 22.43 -2.13
N ARG A 339 28.90 22.97 -3.28
CA ARG A 339 29.55 22.73 -4.58
C ARG A 339 30.93 23.38 -4.63
N LEU A 340 31.92 22.62 -5.11
CA LEU A 340 33.32 23.03 -5.21
C LEU A 340 33.68 23.69 -6.55
N GLY A 341 32.73 23.79 -7.48
CA GLY A 341 32.92 24.35 -8.83
C GLY A 341 33.30 23.31 -9.89
N ASP A 342 34.04 22.26 -9.52
CA ASP A 342 34.26 21.06 -10.35
C ASP A 342 32.91 20.44 -10.74
N LYS A 343 32.71 20.16 -12.04
CA LYS A 343 31.53 19.45 -12.53
C LYS A 343 31.83 18.60 -13.77
N GLU A 344 31.12 17.48 -13.89
CA GLU A 344 31.16 16.60 -15.06
C GLU A 344 29.76 16.50 -15.68
N LYS A 345 29.68 16.53 -17.02
CA LYS A 345 28.42 16.33 -17.74
C LYS A 345 28.41 14.94 -18.36
N LEU A 346 27.42 14.15 -17.97
CA LEU A 346 27.13 12.82 -18.49
C LEU A 346 25.92 12.92 -19.42
N ILE A 347 26.17 12.94 -20.72
CA ILE A 347 25.13 13.05 -21.76
C ILE A 347 24.56 11.67 -22.05
N TRP A 348 23.25 11.53 -22.07
CA TRP A 348 22.55 10.28 -22.34
C TRP A 348 22.86 9.77 -23.76
N ASN A 349 23.41 8.56 -23.86
CA ASN A 349 23.93 8.01 -25.11
C ASN A 349 23.08 6.85 -25.65
N ARG A 350 21.75 6.95 -25.57
CA ARG A 350 20.82 5.95 -26.10
C ARG A 350 19.67 6.62 -26.85
N ASN A 351 19.46 6.22 -28.10
CA ASN A 351 18.31 6.65 -28.90
C ASN A 351 17.28 5.53 -29.13
N ASP A 352 17.63 4.28 -28.76
CA ASP A 352 16.83 3.06 -28.86
C ASP A 352 15.95 2.78 -27.63
N ARG A 353 16.01 3.63 -26.60
CA ARG A 353 15.17 3.53 -25.39
C ARG A 353 14.90 4.91 -24.75
N PRO A 354 13.85 5.06 -23.94
CA PRO A 354 13.49 6.33 -23.30
C PRO A 354 14.51 6.76 -22.24
N ARG A 355 14.70 8.08 -22.04
CA ARG A 355 15.67 8.64 -21.07
C ARG A 355 15.20 8.47 -19.63
N PHE A 356 13.91 8.64 -19.41
CA PHE A 356 13.17 8.63 -18.16
C PHE A 356 12.30 7.37 -18.03
N ASN A 357 12.66 6.26 -18.70
CA ASN A 357 11.94 4.99 -18.63
C ASN A 357 11.68 4.48 -17.20
N TYR A 358 12.50 4.90 -16.23
CA TYR A 358 12.27 4.64 -14.81
C TYR A 358 10.91 5.15 -14.34
N ALA A 359 10.37 6.24 -14.90
CA ALA A 359 9.06 6.80 -14.55
C ALA A 359 7.88 5.92 -14.99
N CYS A 360 8.12 4.88 -15.79
CA CYS A 360 7.16 3.81 -16.09
C CYS A 360 7.28 2.60 -15.14
N MET A 361 8.32 2.56 -14.29
CA MET A 361 8.69 1.39 -13.47
C MET A 361 8.73 1.67 -11.96
N VAL A 362 9.01 2.91 -11.54
CA VAL A 362 9.10 3.31 -10.13
C VAL A 362 8.19 4.49 -9.84
N LEU A 363 7.59 4.49 -8.65
CA LEU A 363 6.73 5.57 -8.17
C LEU A 363 7.60 6.79 -7.80
N LEU A 364 7.32 7.94 -8.42
CA LEU A 364 8.05 9.20 -8.22
C LEU A 364 7.56 9.95 -6.97
N ASN A 365 7.63 9.31 -5.80
CA ASN A 365 7.25 9.92 -4.51
C ASN A 365 8.47 10.39 -3.67
N ASP A 366 9.63 10.58 -4.31
CA ASP A 366 10.86 11.07 -3.68
C ASP A 366 11.02 12.61 -3.77
N LYS A 367 12.09 13.13 -3.14
CA LYS A 367 12.42 14.57 -3.17
C LYS A 367 13.21 14.99 -4.41
N GLN A 368 13.86 14.09 -5.14
CA GLN A 368 14.84 14.41 -6.20
C GLN A 368 14.16 14.77 -7.53
N PHE A 369 13.10 14.05 -7.94
CA PHE A 369 12.39 14.41 -9.18
C PHE A 369 11.80 15.84 -9.13
N ARG A 370 11.41 16.29 -7.93
CA ARG A 370 10.87 17.64 -7.70
C ARG A 370 11.89 18.75 -7.97
N LYS A 371 13.19 18.45 -7.93
CA LYS A 371 14.29 19.38 -8.20
C LYS A 371 14.59 19.62 -9.68
N MET A 372 13.99 18.83 -10.58
CA MET A 372 14.18 18.97 -12.03
C MET A 372 13.51 20.25 -12.56
N LYS A 373 14.01 20.84 -13.65
CA LYS A 373 13.32 21.96 -14.31
C LYS A 373 11.97 21.55 -14.88
N LYS A 374 11.03 22.49 -15.01
CA LYS A 374 9.70 22.26 -15.62
C LYS A 374 9.80 21.74 -17.06
N SER A 375 10.83 22.12 -17.81
CA SER A 375 11.14 21.57 -19.14
C SER A 375 11.50 20.07 -19.08
N THR A 376 12.41 19.69 -18.17
CA THR A 376 12.79 18.29 -17.88
C THR A 376 11.55 17.47 -17.47
N LEU A 377 10.75 17.98 -16.54
CA LEU A 377 9.48 17.38 -16.10
C LEU A 377 8.47 17.22 -17.25
N ARG A 378 8.29 18.26 -18.08
CA ARG A 378 7.41 18.24 -19.26
C ARG A 378 7.79 17.11 -20.20
N ILE A 379 9.08 16.91 -20.46
CA ILE A 379 9.54 15.82 -21.32
C ILE A 379 9.33 14.47 -20.64
N MET A 380 9.74 14.28 -19.38
CA MET A 380 9.53 13.01 -18.63
C MET A 380 8.05 12.57 -18.63
N ARG A 381 7.11 13.47 -18.32
CA ARG A 381 5.67 13.18 -18.36
C ARG A 381 5.19 12.76 -19.76
N ASN A 382 5.65 13.45 -20.80
CA ASN A 382 5.26 13.12 -22.17
C ASN A 382 6.00 11.87 -22.68
N GLU A 383 7.15 11.52 -22.14
CA GLU A 383 7.88 10.30 -22.49
C GLU A 383 7.11 9.06 -22.04
N ILE A 384 6.51 9.08 -20.85
CA ILE A 384 5.56 8.06 -20.39
C ILE A 384 4.44 7.86 -21.43
N LEU A 385 3.84 8.94 -21.93
CA LEU A 385 2.80 8.87 -22.98
C LEU A 385 3.36 8.37 -24.33
N ALA A 386 4.58 8.76 -24.68
CA ALA A 386 5.25 8.40 -25.93
C ALA A 386 5.57 6.91 -26.00
N VAL A 387 5.91 6.27 -24.87
CA VAL A 387 6.13 4.81 -24.77
C VAL A 387 4.88 4.02 -25.17
N HIS A 388 3.69 4.55 -24.89
CA HIS A 388 2.40 4.00 -25.33
C HIS A 388 1.95 4.49 -26.72
N GLY A 389 2.81 5.18 -27.46
CA GLY A 389 2.55 5.65 -28.82
C GLY A 389 1.69 6.91 -28.92
N TYR A 390 1.60 7.75 -27.89
CA TYR A 390 0.80 8.98 -27.95
C TYR A 390 1.29 9.96 -29.02
N ARG A 391 0.39 10.36 -29.92
CA ARG A 391 0.64 11.36 -30.97
C ARG A 391 0.50 12.78 -30.43
N PHE A 392 1.62 13.46 -30.27
CA PHE A 392 1.69 14.86 -29.85
C PHE A 392 1.18 15.82 -30.94
N GLN A 393 0.48 16.87 -30.52
CA GLN A 393 0.10 18.00 -31.39
C GLN A 393 1.07 19.18 -31.27
N SER A 394 1.72 19.34 -30.12
CA SER A 394 2.70 20.39 -29.84
C SER A 394 3.94 20.20 -30.70
N GLU A 395 4.34 21.21 -31.50
CA GLU A 395 5.45 21.11 -32.47
C GLU A 395 6.79 20.74 -31.81
N ASP A 396 7.07 21.29 -30.62
CA ASP A 396 8.25 20.96 -29.81
C ASP A 396 8.32 19.47 -29.44
N LEU A 397 7.20 18.89 -29.02
CA LEU A 397 7.10 17.48 -28.64
C LEU A 397 7.12 16.57 -29.87
N GLN A 398 6.45 16.95 -30.96
CA GLN A 398 6.54 16.23 -32.23
C GLN A 398 7.99 16.16 -32.70
N HIS A 399 8.70 17.29 -32.74
CA HIS A 399 10.10 17.35 -33.13
C HIS A 399 10.96 16.49 -32.19
N TYR A 400 10.85 16.68 -30.87
CA TYR A 400 11.62 15.92 -29.87
C TYR A 400 11.45 14.40 -30.01
N PHE A 401 10.21 13.89 -30.01
CA PHE A 401 9.97 12.44 -30.05
C PHE A 401 10.18 11.82 -31.44
N SER A 402 10.00 12.58 -32.53
CA SER A 402 10.31 12.09 -33.89
C SER A 402 11.77 11.71 -34.11
N THR A 403 12.69 12.20 -33.27
CA THR A 403 14.12 11.82 -33.31
C THR A 403 14.44 10.49 -32.63
N LYS A 404 13.50 9.88 -31.90
CA LYS A 404 13.73 8.71 -31.06
C LYS A 404 13.37 7.41 -31.78
N GLU A 405 14.31 6.47 -31.87
CA GLU A 405 14.11 5.19 -32.57
C GLU A 405 13.05 4.29 -31.92
N TRP A 406 12.84 4.44 -30.60
CA TRP A 406 11.84 3.70 -29.84
C TRP A 406 10.42 4.27 -29.95
N TYR A 407 10.25 5.51 -30.42
CA TYR A 407 8.93 6.15 -30.45
C TYR A 407 8.14 5.70 -31.69
N GLN A 408 7.04 4.97 -31.45
CA GLN A 408 6.14 4.48 -32.48
C GLN A 408 4.73 5.03 -32.25
N PRO A 409 4.30 6.08 -32.98
CA PRO A 409 2.97 6.66 -32.80
C PRO A 409 1.86 5.66 -33.17
N ALA A 410 0.93 5.43 -32.24
CA ALA A 410 -0.27 4.63 -32.46
C ALA A 410 -1.23 5.34 -33.43
N GLU A 411 -2.13 4.59 -34.10
CA GLU A 411 -3.07 5.17 -35.05
C GLU A 411 -3.94 6.29 -34.43
N SER A 412 -4.39 6.07 -33.18
CA SER A 412 -5.24 6.99 -32.42
C SER A 412 -4.80 7.10 -30.96
N ASN A 413 -4.84 8.31 -30.39
CA ASN A 413 -4.59 8.52 -28.96
C ASN A 413 -5.64 7.85 -28.05
N SER A 414 -6.77 7.38 -28.59
CA SER A 414 -7.78 6.63 -27.82
C SER A 414 -7.33 5.22 -27.41
N THR A 415 -6.26 4.68 -28.00
CA THR A 415 -5.68 3.38 -27.59
C THR A 415 -4.60 3.53 -26.53
N VAL A 416 -4.12 4.74 -26.27
CA VAL A 416 -3.08 5.04 -25.27
C VAL A 416 -3.67 4.87 -23.87
N LYS A 417 -3.20 3.87 -23.14
CA LYS A 417 -3.66 3.54 -21.78
C LYS A 417 -2.46 3.25 -20.86
N PRO A 418 -1.87 4.29 -20.25
CA PRO A 418 -0.82 4.10 -19.25
C PRO A 418 -1.36 3.30 -18.06
N TYR A 419 -0.50 2.51 -17.43
CA TYR A 419 -0.82 1.73 -16.23
C TYR A 419 -1.01 2.64 -15.00
N LEU A 420 -1.51 2.10 -13.88
CA LEU A 420 -1.81 2.89 -12.67
C LEU A 420 -0.62 3.73 -12.19
N LEU A 421 0.57 3.12 -12.07
CA LEU A 421 1.80 3.82 -11.64
C LEU A 421 2.17 4.97 -12.59
N GLU A 422 2.00 4.77 -13.89
CA GLU A 422 2.26 5.79 -14.92
C GLU A 422 1.27 6.94 -14.85
N GLN A 423 -0.03 6.67 -14.64
CA GLN A 423 -1.05 7.69 -14.45
C GLN A 423 -0.75 8.54 -13.20
N LEU A 424 -0.39 7.90 -12.10
CA LEU A 424 -0.02 8.57 -10.85
C LEU A 424 1.26 9.40 -10.98
N ASN A 425 2.28 8.89 -11.68
CA ASN A 425 3.49 9.66 -12.00
C ASN A 425 3.18 10.86 -12.92
N ILE A 426 2.29 10.70 -13.91
CA ILE A 426 1.82 11.81 -14.75
C ILE A 426 1.10 12.89 -13.91
N GLU A 427 0.30 12.50 -12.92
CA GLU A 427 -0.37 13.43 -11.99
C GLU A 427 0.61 14.14 -11.05
N LEU A 428 1.54 13.40 -10.42
CA LEU A 428 2.61 13.97 -9.58
C LEU A 428 3.47 14.98 -10.35
N ILE A 429 3.87 14.66 -11.58
CA ILE A 429 4.65 15.56 -12.42
C ILE A 429 3.83 16.81 -12.79
N LYS A 430 2.54 16.67 -13.15
CA LYS A 430 1.65 17.81 -13.42
C LYS A 430 1.48 18.73 -12.20
N ALA A 431 1.33 18.15 -11.00
CA ALA A 431 1.23 18.91 -9.76
C ALA A 431 2.52 19.71 -9.48
N GLU A 432 3.68 19.11 -9.76
CA GLU A 432 4.99 19.75 -9.61
C GLU A 432 5.24 20.83 -10.68
N GLU A 433 4.84 20.62 -11.94
CA GLU A 433 4.87 21.63 -13.01
C GLU A 433 3.96 22.84 -12.73
N ALA A 434 2.87 22.64 -11.97
CA ALA A 434 1.88 23.68 -11.67
C ALA A 434 2.30 24.65 -10.54
N LYS A 435 3.36 24.33 -9.78
CA LYS A 435 3.87 25.21 -8.71
C LYS A 435 4.56 26.46 -9.28
N PRO A 436 4.43 27.64 -8.64
CA PRO A 436 5.30 28.80 -8.87
C PRO A 436 6.78 28.41 -8.80
N ASP A 437 7.66 29.06 -9.56
CA ASP A 437 9.09 28.70 -9.53
C ASP A 437 9.77 29.05 -8.20
N GLU A 438 9.25 30.03 -7.46
CA GLU A 438 9.65 30.37 -6.08
C GLU A 438 9.32 29.27 -5.05
N ASP A 439 8.31 28.44 -5.32
CA ASP A 439 7.91 27.30 -4.48
C ASP A 439 8.70 26.00 -4.83
N ARG A 440 9.66 26.08 -5.76
CA ARG A 440 10.37 24.91 -6.30
C ARG A 440 11.87 24.96 -6.05
N TYR A 441 12.38 23.94 -5.36
CA TYR A 441 13.81 23.78 -5.09
C TYR A 441 14.55 23.17 -6.30
N VAL A 442 14.77 23.97 -7.35
CA VAL A 442 15.47 23.53 -8.57
C VAL A 442 16.99 23.55 -8.36
N THR A 443 17.68 22.42 -8.61
CA THR A 443 19.14 22.31 -8.43
C THR A 443 19.94 22.23 -9.73
N GLU A 444 19.32 22.46 -10.89
CA GLU A 444 20.01 22.52 -12.18
C GLU A 444 20.77 23.84 -12.44
N GLU A 445 20.74 24.78 -11.49
CA GLU A 445 21.47 26.06 -11.48
C GLU A 445 22.59 26.02 -10.44
#